data_AF-A0A6S6RVM6-F1
#
_entry.id   AF-A0A6S6RVM6-F1
#
_cell.length_a   1.000
_cell.length_b   1.000
_cell.length_c   1.000
_cell.angle_alpha   90.00
_cell.angle_beta   90.00
_cell.angle_gamma   90.00
#
_symmetry.space_group_name_H-M   'P 1'
#
loop_
_entity.id
_entity.type
_entity.pdbx_description
1 polymer ?
#
loop_
_entity_poly.entity_id
_entity_poly.type
_entity_poly.pdbx_seq_one_letter_code
_entity_poly.pdbx_strand_id
1 'polypeptide(L)'
;MFSLLLLSTILLFPQNNYENYEAQKFFSPNDIDAFFSSEKGVMLKKLLVDGKEYFMQEDGDLFEEDVATIDDVIFGAKGDLFSFGKSKRLLATKVYPSHQKAFYSNCDYVVKEKKLIPIHKTCGFKYRKNKNRSERIEWEHVVPAWHFGHQLRCWQNGGRMTCRQTNTKFKQMEADMHNLVPAIGEINGDRSNFKYAMIEGEARLYGKVDVEILFSGKKAEPQKNIYGDIARTYFYMRDRYGLRISKTQEKMLIAWNNLDPVSRWEKKRNKLIAELQGDDNKYVSEYKKIEQLGKMTKDITTDFDEVKEELSSEYADILAKFSPVVGGIVLLIMTLFTVYKRKRQKDEVKEEAKAEVTKSKSFMFVSKLGDVAISHNDKDEVTIEKSDEKNTRQLWILTKANQKKEYFFIENVASGKVIEIKDADSNDGAKIILNKKKKSKNDHQEWKFESSKEKGYVFVFSKWSLNVLDVKYKKTTDGTKLQSFHKKVRGTENQEWEVKKI
;
A
#
# COMPACT_ATOMS: atom_id res chain seq x y z
N MET A 1 -20.58 48.76 -1.88
CA MET A 1 -20.56 47.29 -1.74
C MET A 1 -19.12 46.81 -1.77
N PHE A 2 -18.51 46.61 -0.60
CA PHE A 2 -17.22 45.94 -0.46
C PHE A 2 -17.46 44.42 -0.55
N SER A 3 -16.74 43.72 -1.43
CA SER A 3 -16.72 42.25 -1.41
C SER A 3 -15.28 41.79 -1.24
N LEU A 4 -15.01 41.20 -0.08
CA LEU A 4 -13.74 40.59 0.33
C LEU A 4 -13.44 39.36 -0.54
N LEU A 5 -12.27 39.35 -1.18
CA LEU A 5 -11.67 38.16 -1.79
C LEU A 5 -10.90 37.37 -0.71
N LEU A 6 -11.43 36.21 -0.32
CA LEU A 6 -10.68 35.22 0.47
C LEU A 6 -9.65 34.51 -0.43
N LEU A 7 -8.36 34.77 -0.19
CA LEU A 7 -7.27 33.92 -0.65
C LEU A 7 -7.30 32.60 0.14
N SER A 8 -7.48 31.46 -0.55
CA SER A 8 -7.18 30.14 0.02
C SER A 8 -5.84 29.65 -0.52
N THR A 9 -4.81 29.72 0.32
CA THR A 9 -3.48 29.15 0.08
C THR A 9 -3.54 27.64 0.30
N ILE A 10 -3.57 26.85 -0.78
CA ILE A 10 -3.42 25.39 -0.70
C ILE A 10 -1.91 25.09 -0.62
N LEU A 11 -1.44 24.87 0.60
CA LEU A 11 -0.08 24.36 0.90
C LEU A 11 0.06 22.93 0.39
N LEU A 12 0.87 22.73 -0.65
CA LEU A 12 1.32 21.40 -1.12
C LEU A 12 2.39 20.87 -0.17
N PHE A 13 2.07 19.81 0.59
CA PHE A 13 3.04 19.09 1.43
C PHE A 13 3.77 17.99 0.62
N PRO A 14 5.07 17.73 0.90
CA PRO A 14 5.89 16.78 0.16
C PRO A 14 5.49 15.32 0.44
N GLN A 15 5.53 14.47 -0.59
CA GLN A 15 5.28 13.02 -0.49
C GLN A 15 6.50 12.29 0.09
N ASN A 16 6.41 11.87 1.35
CA ASN A 16 7.44 11.02 1.96
C ASN A 16 7.22 9.51 1.62
N ASN A 17 8.33 8.80 1.38
CA ASN A 17 8.37 7.37 1.03
C ASN A 17 8.31 6.51 2.31
N TYR A 18 7.18 5.83 2.56
CA TYR A 18 6.91 5.01 3.76
C TYR A 18 7.64 3.66 3.83
N GLU A 19 8.34 3.24 2.77
CA GLU A 19 8.83 1.86 2.65
C GLU A 19 10.27 1.66 3.16
N ASN A 20 11.06 2.75 3.34
CA ASN A 20 12.47 2.71 3.77
C ASN A 20 12.79 3.71 4.90
N TYR A 21 11.82 4.11 5.71
CA TYR A 21 12.11 4.95 6.88
C TYR A 21 12.67 4.05 7.99
N GLU A 22 13.98 4.12 8.22
CA GLU A 22 14.52 3.70 9.52
C GLU A 22 13.84 4.59 10.59
N ALA A 23 13.39 3.96 11.68
CA ALA A 23 12.83 4.71 12.79
C ALA A 23 13.89 5.71 13.25
N GLN A 24 13.58 7.01 13.17
CA GLN A 24 14.45 8.04 13.72
C GLN A 24 14.67 7.70 15.19
N LYS A 25 15.93 7.52 15.59
CA LYS A 25 16.26 7.33 16.99
C LYS A 25 16.03 8.65 17.71
N PHE A 26 15.07 8.67 18.62
CA PHE A 26 14.80 9.84 19.47
C PHE A 26 15.77 9.99 20.62
N PHE A 27 16.62 8.98 20.85
CA PHE A 27 17.59 8.94 21.93
C PHE A 27 19.01 9.01 21.35
N SER A 28 19.85 9.86 21.93
CA SER A 28 21.29 9.88 21.64
C SER A 28 22.06 8.98 22.64
N PRO A 29 23.28 8.53 22.34
CA PRO A 29 24.14 7.85 23.32
C PRO A 29 24.41 8.67 24.60
N ASN A 30 24.21 9.99 24.55
CA ASN A 30 24.38 10.92 25.67
C ASN A 30 23.06 11.23 26.41
N ASP A 31 21.94 10.60 26.05
CA ASP A 31 20.67 10.74 26.77
C ASP A 31 20.76 9.92 28.08
N ILE A 32 21.53 10.43 29.06
CA ILE A 32 21.84 9.79 30.35
C ILE A 32 20.56 9.52 31.20
N ASP A 33 19.46 10.22 30.90
CA ASP A 33 18.16 10.08 31.57
C ASP A 33 17.19 9.10 30.85
N ALA A 34 17.67 8.33 29.88
CA ALA A 34 16.87 7.26 29.28
C ALA A 34 16.72 6.10 30.29
N PHE A 35 15.54 5.96 30.89
CA PHE A 35 15.23 4.87 31.81
C PHE A 35 15.01 3.57 31.06
N PHE A 36 15.41 2.45 31.64
CA PHE A 36 14.98 1.15 31.16
C PHE A 36 13.64 0.79 31.78
N SER A 37 12.65 0.46 30.95
CA SER A 37 11.53 -0.34 31.44
C SER A 37 12.11 -1.65 32.00
N SER A 38 11.97 -1.86 33.30
CA SER A 38 12.62 -2.94 34.06
C SER A 38 12.33 -4.35 33.53
N GLU A 39 11.31 -4.49 32.68
CA GLU A 39 10.91 -5.76 32.08
C GLU A 39 11.41 -5.97 30.63
N LYS A 40 11.84 -4.91 29.93
CA LYS A 40 12.10 -4.98 28.47
C LYS A 40 13.46 -4.49 28.00
N GLY A 41 14.26 -3.78 28.81
CA GLY A 41 15.48 -3.15 28.28
C GLY A 41 15.19 -2.13 27.15
N VAL A 42 13.92 -1.75 26.99
CA VAL A 42 13.48 -0.70 26.09
C VAL A 42 13.80 0.61 26.78
N MET A 43 14.59 1.45 26.09
CA MET A 43 14.91 2.78 26.57
C MET A 43 13.65 3.66 26.52
N LEU A 44 13.45 4.43 27.57
CA LEU A 44 12.34 5.35 27.74
C LEU A 44 12.88 6.72 28.12
N LYS A 45 12.47 7.76 27.40
CA LYS A 45 12.77 9.14 27.75
C LYS A 45 11.61 9.72 28.55
N LYS A 46 11.91 10.21 29.75
CA LYS A 46 10.94 10.91 30.59
C LYS A 46 10.60 12.28 29.97
N LEU A 47 9.32 12.60 29.86
CA LEU A 47 8.79 13.86 29.38
C LEU A 47 7.92 14.48 30.47
N LEU A 48 8.12 15.76 30.76
CA LEU A 48 7.27 16.54 31.65
C LEU A 48 6.37 17.45 30.81
N VAL A 49 5.06 17.22 30.88
CA VAL A 49 4.06 18.03 30.18
C VAL A 49 2.98 18.41 31.18
N ASP A 50 2.77 19.72 31.38
CA ASP A 50 1.78 20.28 32.31
C ASP A 50 1.87 19.69 33.73
N GLY A 51 3.10 19.48 34.22
CA GLY A 51 3.36 18.94 35.55
C GLY A 51 3.11 17.42 35.70
N LYS A 52 2.83 16.70 34.61
CA LYS A 52 2.69 15.25 34.60
C LYS A 52 3.84 14.59 33.84
N GLU A 53 4.21 13.39 34.30
CA GLU A 53 5.29 12.59 33.74
C GLU A 53 4.76 11.61 32.69
N TYR A 54 5.39 11.61 31.52
CA TYR A 54 5.19 10.63 30.46
C TYR A 54 6.52 9.96 30.14
N PHE A 55 6.44 8.81 29.50
CA PHE A 55 7.59 8.10 29.00
C PHE A 55 7.42 7.88 27.50
N MET A 56 8.44 8.22 26.72
CA MET A 56 8.45 8.04 25.28
C MET A 56 9.45 6.95 24.91
N GLN A 57 9.13 6.12 23.92
CA GLN A 57 9.95 5.04 23.37
C GLN A 57 10.91 5.55 22.27
N GLU A 58 11.89 4.72 21.87
CA GLU A 58 12.96 5.12 20.92
C GLU A 58 12.43 5.51 19.54
N ASP A 59 11.25 5.02 19.17
CA ASP A 59 10.54 5.32 17.92
C ASP A 59 9.65 6.57 17.99
N GLY A 60 9.64 7.24 19.15
CA GLY A 60 8.88 8.47 19.40
C GLY A 60 7.44 8.22 19.86
N ASP A 61 7.04 6.98 20.13
CA ASP A 61 5.72 6.64 20.65
C ASP A 61 5.64 6.81 22.18
N LEU A 62 4.43 6.98 22.73
CA LEU A 62 4.22 7.13 24.17
C LEU A 62 3.99 5.79 24.85
N PHE A 63 4.74 5.52 25.91
CA PHE A 63 4.60 4.35 26.75
C PHE A 63 3.39 4.49 27.68
N GLU A 64 2.58 3.43 27.78
CA GLU A 64 1.38 3.31 28.64
C GLU A 64 0.23 4.29 28.38
N GLU A 65 0.35 5.14 27.37
CA GLU A 65 -0.70 6.09 26.99
C GLU A 65 -1.95 5.41 26.42
N ASP A 66 -1.80 4.21 25.87
CA ASP A 66 -2.92 3.47 25.27
C ASP A 66 -3.74 2.69 26.31
N VAL A 67 -3.41 2.74 27.62
CA VAL A 67 -4.17 2.06 28.68
C VAL A 67 -5.64 2.48 28.66
N ALA A 68 -6.52 1.48 28.62
CA ALA A 68 -7.95 1.69 28.53
C ALA A 68 -8.55 1.98 29.92
N THR A 69 -8.98 3.23 30.09
CA THR A 69 -9.69 3.69 31.28
C THR A 69 -10.98 4.43 30.88
N ILE A 70 -11.91 4.55 31.82
CA ILE A 70 -13.15 5.32 31.67
C ILE A 70 -12.97 6.78 32.13
N ASP A 71 -11.85 7.10 32.77
CA ASP A 71 -11.54 8.46 33.21
C ASP A 71 -11.08 9.36 32.06
N ASP A 72 -11.53 10.61 32.10
CA ASP A 72 -11.03 11.69 31.26
C ASP A 72 -9.63 12.09 31.74
N VAL A 73 -8.60 11.34 31.33
CA VAL A 73 -7.29 11.97 31.25
C VAL A 73 -7.33 12.86 30.00
N ILE A 74 -7.77 14.10 30.20
CA ILE A 74 -7.86 15.11 29.14
C ILE A 74 -6.44 15.45 28.72
N PHE A 75 -5.95 14.75 27.70
CA PHE A 75 -4.80 15.17 26.90
C PHE A 75 -5.27 15.98 25.72
N GLY A 76 -4.92 17.26 25.74
CA GLY A 76 -5.34 18.25 24.76
C GLY A 76 -6.00 19.44 25.44
N ALA A 77 -5.75 20.64 24.93
CA ALA A 77 -6.37 21.86 25.43
C ALA A 77 -7.89 21.65 25.59
N LYS A 78 -8.44 22.06 26.73
CA LYS A 78 -9.88 22.19 26.94
C LYS A 78 -10.47 22.90 25.71
N GLY A 79 -11.18 22.17 24.84
CA GLY A 79 -11.85 22.74 23.66
C GLY A 79 -11.58 22.07 22.32
N ASP A 80 -10.66 21.09 22.21
CA ASP A 80 -10.47 20.39 20.93
C ASP A 80 -11.67 19.47 20.59
N LEU A 81 -12.20 19.60 19.37
CA LEU A 81 -13.33 18.81 18.86
C LEU A 81 -13.04 17.28 18.89
N PHE A 82 -11.77 16.91 18.69
CA PHE A 82 -11.26 15.54 18.64
C PHE A 82 -10.06 15.37 19.58
N SER A 83 -10.15 14.46 20.55
CA SER A 83 -9.03 14.09 21.43
C SER A 83 -9.01 12.58 21.69
N PHE A 84 -7.81 12.00 21.79
CA PHE A 84 -7.64 10.57 21.98
C PHE A 84 -8.30 10.06 23.28
N GLY A 85 -8.15 10.81 24.39
CA GLY A 85 -8.81 10.49 25.65
C GLY A 85 -10.34 10.44 25.54
N LYS A 86 -10.95 11.41 24.84
CA LYS A 86 -12.41 11.43 24.59
C LYS A 86 -12.85 10.19 23.82
N SER A 87 -12.11 9.81 22.77
CA SER A 87 -12.40 8.62 21.97
C SER A 87 -12.30 7.33 22.79
N LYS A 88 -11.22 7.15 23.58
CA LYS A 88 -11.07 5.99 24.50
C LYS A 88 -12.27 5.85 25.44
N ARG A 89 -12.70 6.95 26.07
CA ARG A 89 -13.87 6.95 26.95
C ARG A 89 -15.17 6.60 26.21
N LEU A 90 -15.43 7.21 25.05
CA LEU A 90 -16.63 6.93 24.26
C LEU A 90 -16.68 5.47 23.81
N LEU A 91 -15.54 4.92 23.36
CA LEU A 91 -15.45 3.51 23.00
C LEU A 91 -15.73 2.60 24.21
N ALA A 92 -15.16 2.90 25.38
CA ALA A 92 -15.37 2.11 26.59
C ALA A 92 -16.81 2.18 27.12
N THR A 93 -17.46 3.35 27.04
CA THR A 93 -18.74 3.62 27.72
C THR A 93 -19.96 3.54 26.81
N LYS A 94 -19.80 3.67 25.49
CA LYS A 94 -20.91 3.74 24.53
C LYS A 94 -20.85 2.66 23.44
N VAL A 95 -19.65 2.28 22.98
CA VAL A 95 -19.50 1.34 21.85
C VAL A 95 -19.36 -0.11 22.34
N TYR A 96 -18.33 -0.38 23.15
CA TYR A 96 -17.96 -1.73 23.58
C TYR A 96 -18.69 -2.33 24.80
N PRO A 97 -19.56 -1.64 25.58
CA PRO A 97 -20.27 -2.28 26.70
C PRO A 97 -21.05 -3.55 26.31
N SER A 98 -21.55 -3.62 25.08
CA SER A 98 -22.30 -4.79 24.57
C SER A 98 -21.43 -5.84 23.86
N HIS A 99 -20.11 -5.65 23.81
CA HIS A 99 -19.17 -6.54 23.13
C HIS A 99 -17.77 -6.45 23.77
N GLN A 100 -17.66 -6.90 25.02
CA GLN A 100 -16.41 -6.80 25.78
C GLN A 100 -15.43 -7.93 25.44
N LYS A 101 -14.94 -7.94 24.20
CA LYS A 101 -13.98 -8.93 23.69
C LYS A 101 -12.73 -8.25 23.15
N ALA A 102 -11.57 -8.74 23.57
CA ALA A 102 -10.29 -8.25 23.08
C ALA A 102 -10.06 -8.67 21.62
N PHE A 103 -9.62 -7.74 20.79
CA PHE A 103 -9.60 -7.82 19.33
C PHE A 103 -8.76 -8.99 18.82
N TYR A 104 -7.49 -9.07 19.23
CA TYR A 104 -6.58 -10.11 18.75
C TYR A 104 -6.79 -11.47 19.41
N SER A 105 -7.23 -11.50 20.67
CA SER A 105 -7.24 -12.72 21.47
C SER A 105 -8.62 -13.31 21.71
N ASN A 106 -9.68 -12.56 21.38
CA ASN A 106 -11.08 -12.89 21.66
C ASN A 106 -11.38 -13.18 23.15
N CYS A 107 -10.47 -12.81 24.06
CA CYS A 107 -10.69 -12.92 25.50
C CYS A 107 -11.77 -11.94 25.92
N ASP A 108 -12.68 -12.40 26.77
CA ASP A 108 -13.62 -11.48 27.41
C ASP A 108 -12.85 -10.55 28.36
N TYR A 109 -13.34 -9.34 28.53
CA TYR A 109 -12.83 -8.41 29.54
C TYR A 109 -13.98 -7.76 30.28
N VAL A 110 -13.70 -7.18 31.43
CA VAL A 110 -14.70 -6.48 32.25
C VAL A 110 -14.18 -5.12 32.67
N VAL A 111 -15.10 -4.22 32.99
CA VAL A 111 -14.77 -2.95 33.60
C VAL A 111 -14.76 -3.13 35.12
N LYS A 112 -13.62 -2.88 35.77
CA LYS A 112 -13.50 -2.81 37.23
C LYS A 112 -12.78 -1.53 37.61
N GLU A 113 -13.36 -0.75 38.53
CA GLU A 113 -12.76 0.50 39.02
C GLU A 113 -12.25 1.39 37.88
N LYS A 114 -13.10 1.52 36.84
CA LYS A 114 -12.84 2.31 35.61
C LYS A 114 -11.73 1.78 34.70
N LYS A 115 -11.08 0.68 35.03
CA LYS A 115 -10.09 -0.02 34.20
C LYS A 115 -10.74 -1.18 33.45
N LEU A 116 -10.27 -1.45 32.25
CA LEU A 116 -10.69 -2.61 31.47
C LEU A 116 -9.71 -3.77 31.72
N ILE A 117 -10.19 -4.86 32.31
CA ILE A 117 -9.38 -5.99 32.78
C ILE A 117 -9.74 -7.25 31.98
N PRO A 118 -8.78 -7.86 31.26
CA PRO A 118 -9.00 -9.09 30.51
C PRO A 118 -9.20 -10.30 31.42
N ILE A 119 -10.04 -11.23 31.00
CA ILE A 119 -10.28 -12.52 31.65
C ILE A 119 -9.57 -13.61 30.83
N HIS A 120 -8.27 -13.79 31.05
CA HIS A 120 -7.41 -14.69 30.25
C HIS A 120 -7.94 -16.13 30.12
N LYS A 121 -8.64 -16.64 31.13
CA LYS A 121 -9.20 -18.00 31.12
C LYS A 121 -10.24 -18.24 30.01
N THR A 122 -10.94 -17.19 29.56
CA THR A 122 -12.01 -17.30 28.54
C THR A 122 -11.51 -17.67 27.15
N CYS A 123 -10.25 -17.36 26.87
CA CYS A 123 -9.58 -17.60 25.58
C CYS A 123 -8.33 -18.49 25.72
N GLY A 124 -7.91 -18.84 26.94
CA GLY A 124 -6.68 -19.59 27.19
C GLY A 124 -5.40 -18.78 26.92
N PHE A 125 -5.46 -17.45 27.06
CA PHE A 125 -4.29 -16.59 26.94
C PHE A 125 -3.26 -16.91 28.03
N LYS A 126 -1.99 -16.90 27.65
CA LYS A 126 -0.86 -16.92 28.58
C LYS A 126 0.07 -15.77 28.24
N TYR A 127 0.51 -15.03 29.25
CA TYR A 127 1.48 -13.97 29.01
C TYR A 127 2.81 -14.58 28.56
N ARG A 128 3.50 -13.89 27.67
CA ARG A 128 4.80 -14.35 27.14
C ARG A 128 5.94 -13.93 28.05
N LYS A 129 5.94 -12.65 28.45
CA LYS A 129 7.02 -12.02 29.22
C LYS A 129 6.52 -10.95 30.20
N ASN A 130 5.60 -10.09 29.78
CA ASN A 130 5.15 -8.92 30.53
C ASN A 130 3.79 -9.19 31.21
N LYS A 131 3.84 -9.73 32.43
CA LYS A 131 2.64 -10.04 33.22
C LYS A 131 1.82 -8.77 33.51
N ASN A 132 2.45 -7.70 33.97
CA ASN A 132 1.78 -6.46 34.37
C ASN A 132 0.98 -5.81 33.23
N ARG A 133 1.51 -5.83 32.01
CA ARG A 133 0.85 -5.31 30.81
C ARG A 133 -0.20 -6.28 30.26
N SER A 134 -0.05 -7.57 30.52
CA SER A 134 -1.06 -8.57 30.16
C SER A 134 -2.35 -8.46 30.98
N GLU A 135 -2.30 -7.88 32.18
CA GLU A 135 -3.42 -7.75 33.12
C GLU A 135 -4.35 -6.57 32.83
N ARG A 136 -4.16 -5.87 31.71
CA ARG A 136 -4.96 -4.71 31.31
C ARG A 136 -5.29 -4.72 29.83
N ILE A 137 -6.39 -4.09 29.48
CA ILE A 137 -6.72 -3.74 28.09
C ILE A 137 -6.08 -2.39 27.74
N GLU A 138 -5.58 -2.31 26.53
CA GLU A 138 -5.10 -1.09 25.89
C GLU A 138 -5.87 -0.86 24.59
N TRP A 139 -6.06 0.39 24.20
CA TRP A 139 -6.67 0.78 22.93
C TRP A 139 -5.62 0.71 21.82
N GLU A 140 -5.71 -0.33 21.02
CA GLU A 140 -4.87 -0.58 19.86
C GLU A 140 -5.25 0.34 18.70
N HIS A 141 -4.26 1.00 18.11
CA HIS A 141 -4.37 1.59 16.77
C HIS A 141 -4.11 0.52 15.70
N VAL A 142 -5.18 0.03 15.06
CA VAL A 142 -5.07 -1.03 14.02
C VAL A 142 -4.09 -0.61 12.91
N VAL A 143 -4.21 0.61 12.41
CA VAL A 143 -3.16 1.33 11.69
C VAL A 143 -2.34 2.09 12.75
N PRO A 144 -1.09 1.70 13.08
CA PRO A 144 -0.38 2.24 14.22
C PRO A 144 -0.16 3.76 14.10
N ALA A 145 -0.10 4.46 15.23
CA ALA A 145 0.13 5.91 15.28
C ALA A 145 1.41 6.32 14.55
N TRP A 146 2.45 5.50 14.68
CA TRP A 146 3.69 5.67 13.93
C TRP A 146 3.44 5.70 12.41
N HIS A 147 2.60 4.82 11.85
CA HIS A 147 2.36 4.72 10.40
C HIS A 147 1.79 6.01 9.81
N PHE A 148 0.91 6.70 10.52
CA PHE A 148 0.33 7.98 10.07
C PHE A 148 1.02 9.23 10.65
N GLY A 149 1.96 9.07 11.57
CA GLY A 149 2.61 10.16 12.29
C GLY A 149 4.09 10.37 11.95
N HIS A 150 4.87 9.31 11.77
CA HIS A 150 6.34 9.39 11.79
C HIS A 150 6.94 10.36 10.78
N GLN A 151 6.29 10.54 9.61
CA GLN A 151 6.79 11.42 8.55
C GLN A 151 6.43 12.90 8.75
N LEU A 152 5.60 13.21 9.75
CA LEU A 152 5.20 14.57 10.05
C LEU A 152 6.34 15.30 10.77
N ARG A 153 6.53 16.58 10.44
CA ARG A 153 7.54 17.43 11.13
C ARG A 153 7.36 17.44 12.66
N CYS A 154 6.12 17.41 13.15
CA CYS A 154 5.86 17.34 14.58
C CYS A 154 6.44 16.08 15.22
N TRP A 155 6.43 14.94 14.50
CA TRP A 155 6.95 13.69 15.01
C TRP A 155 8.47 13.74 15.02
N GLN A 156 9.06 14.27 13.95
CA GLN A 156 10.50 14.46 13.86
C GLN A 156 11.06 15.40 14.95
N ASN A 157 10.23 16.34 15.42
CA ASN A 157 10.60 17.37 16.40
C ASN A 157 10.17 17.06 17.85
N GLY A 158 9.79 15.82 18.16
CA GLY A 158 9.43 15.43 19.54
C GLY A 158 8.38 14.32 19.67
N GLY A 159 8.30 13.45 18.66
CA GLY A 159 7.50 12.24 18.65
C GLY A 159 5.99 12.49 18.67
N ARG A 160 5.26 11.46 19.11
CA ARG A 160 3.80 11.43 19.20
C ARG A 160 3.27 12.55 20.09
N MET A 161 3.96 12.89 21.18
CA MET A 161 3.55 13.96 22.09
C MET A 161 3.50 15.32 21.40
N THR A 162 4.56 15.69 20.68
CA THR A 162 4.58 16.96 19.94
C THR A 162 3.52 16.99 18.85
N CYS A 163 3.27 15.87 18.15
CA CYS A 163 2.17 15.81 17.17
C CYS A 163 0.79 16.00 17.79
N ARG A 164 0.54 15.44 18.97
CA ARG A 164 -0.72 15.67 19.71
C ARG A 164 -0.94 17.14 20.04
N GLN A 165 0.11 17.85 20.43
CA GLN A 165 -0.01 19.25 20.82
C GLN A 165 -0.14 20.18 19.61
N THR A 166 0.60 19.89 18.53
CA THR A 166 0.85 20.88 17.47
C THR A 166 0.19 20.55 16.12
N ASN A 167 -0.29 19.32 15.90
CA ASN A 167 -0.79 18.89 14.60
C ASN A 167 -2.25 18.40 14.67
N THR A 168 -3.17 19.24 14.23
CA THR A 168 -4.61 18.95 14.21
C THR A 168 -4.97 17.72 13.37
N LYS A 169 -4.31 17.51 12.22
CA LYS A 169 -4.57 16.32 11.38
C LYS A 169 -4.14 15.04 12.10
N PHE A 170 -2.99 15.06 12.78
CA PHE A 170 -2.53 13.95 13.60
C PHE A 170 -3.51 13.65 14.74
N LYS A 171 -3.95 14.69 15.48
CA LYS A 171 -4.96 14.55 16.54
C LYS A 171 -6.24 13.87 16.03
N GLN A 172 -6.71 14.26 14.85
CA GLN A 172 -7.88 13.65 14.21
C GLN A 172 -7.66 12.18 13.87
N MET A 173 -6.52 11.84 13.23
CA MET A 173 -6.19 10.45 12.87
C MET A 173 -6.04 9.55 14.10
N GLU A 174 -5.42 10.07 15.16
CA GLU A 174 -5.20 9.34 16.39
C GLU A 174 -6.49 9.13 17.19
N ALA A 175 -7.37 10.13 17.21
CA ALA A 175 -8.65 10.07 17.89
C ALA A 175 -9.73 9.34 17.08
N ASP A 176 -9.46 8.90 15.84
CA ASP A 176 -10.45 8.23 15.01
C ASP A 176 -10.84 6.86 15.60
N MET A 177 -12.08 6.78 16.10
CA MET A 177 -12.62 5.61 16.75
C MET A 177 -12.72 4.41 15.82
N HIS A 178 -12.80 4.59 14.50
CA HIS A 178 -12.80 3.45 13.56
C HIS A 178 -11.48 2.69 13.60
N ASN A 179 -10.38 3.36 13.95
CA ASN A 179 -9.04 2.77 14.04
C ASN A 179 -8.67 2.21 15.43
N LEU A 180 -9.59 2.29 16.41
CA LEU A 180 -9.32 1.95 17.81
C LEU A 180 -10.07 0.69 18.27
N VAL A 181 -9.33 -0.31 18.73
CA VAL A 181 -9.89 -1.59 19.20
C VAL A 181 -9.29 -2.00 20.55
N PRO A 182 -10.02 -2.72 21.42
CA PRO A 182 -9.48 -3.16 22.70
C PRO A 182 -8.52 -4.35 22.49
N ALA A 183 -7.30 -4.29 22.98
CA ALA A 183 -6.34 -5.39 22.92
C ALA A 183 -5.75 -5.68 24.31
N ILE A 184 -5.33 -6.92 24.55
CA ILE A 184 -4.51 -7.22 25.74
C ILE A 184 -3.21 -6.43 25.62
N GLY A 185 -2.82 -5.70 26.66
CA GLY A 185 -1.72 -4.76 26.58
C GLY A 185 -0.39 -5.41 26.16
N GLU A 186 -0.11 -6.64 26.60
CA GLU A 186 1.09 -7.34 26.15
C GLU A 186 1.10 -7.59 24.64
N ILE A 187 -0.04 -7.99 24.05
CA ILE A 187 -0.16 -8.19 22.59
C ILE A 187 -0.01 -6.87 21.86
N ASN A 188 -0.69 -5.80 22.30
CA ASN A 188 -0.52 -4.44 21.73
C ASN A 188 0.98 -4.04 21.76
N GLY A 189 1.62 -4.26 22.91
CA GLY A 189 3.03 -3.95 23.11
C GLY A 189 4.01 -4.74 22.25
N ASP A 190 3.76 -6.02 22.06
CA ASP A 190 4.60 -6.87 21.24
C ASP A 190 4.30 -6.67 19.73
N ARG A 191 3.06 -6.31 19.37
CA ARG A 191 2.68 -5.91 18.01
C ARG A 191 3.35 -4.59 17.62
N SER A 192 3.51 -3.65 18.55
CA SER A 192 4.23 -2.38 18.33
C SER A 192 3.72 -1.68 17.04
N ASN A 193 4.63 -1.27 16.15
CA ASN A 193 4.31 -0.72 14.83
C ASN A 193 4.48 -1.76 13.69
N PHE A 194 4.48 -3.05 14.02
CA PHE A 194 4.73 -4.12 13.05
C PHE A 194 3.62 -4.20 12.00
N LYS A 195 4.03 -4.51 10.78
CA LYS A 195 3.09 -4.69 9.67
C LYS A 195 2.37 -6.03 9.82
N TYR A 196 1.11 -6.05 9.43
CA TYR A 196 0.39 -7.31 9.27
C TYR A 196 0.98 -8.12 8.11
N ALA A 197 1.12 -9.42 8.32
CA ALA A 197 1.58 -10.38 7.32
C ALA A 197 1.08 -11.79 7.65
N MET A 198 1.13 -12.69 6.67
CA MET A 198 1.11 -14.14 6.93
C MET A 198 2.50 -14.57 7.40
N ILE A 199 2.56 -15.41 8.43
CA ILE A 199 3.75 -15.90 9.11
C ILE A 199 3.69 -17.44 9.13
N GLU A 200 4.63 -18.10 8.47
CA GLU A 200 4.69 -19.56 8.42
C GLU A 200 5.47 -20.14 9.60
N GLY A 201 4.91 -21.13 10.30
CA GLY A 201 5.66 -22.04 11.17
C GLY A 201 6.11 -21.51 12.55
N GLU A 202 5.60 -20.36 13.01
CA GLU A 202 6.04 -19.76 14.28
C GLU A 202 5.36 -20.34 15.52
N ALA A 203 6.03 -20.20 16.67
CA ALA A 203 5.54 -20.70 17.95
C ALA A 203 4.37 -19.85 18.49
N ARG A 204 3.36 -20.52 19.05
CA ARG A 204 2.26 -19.86 19.77
C ARG A 204 2.76 -19.26 21.09
N LEU A 205 3.15 -18.00 21.07
CA LEU A 205 3.74 -17.30 22.22
C LEU A 205 2.73 -16.96 23.32
N TYR A 206 1.43 -16.90 23.00
CA TYR A 206 0.38 -16.37 23.88
C TYR A 206 -0.62 -17.44 24.37
N GLY A 207 -0.16 -18.69 24.50
CA GLY A 207 -1.02 -19.81 24.91
C GLY A 207 -1.89 -20.34 23.78
N LYS A 208 -3.22 -20.38 23.97
CA LYS A 208 -4.17 -20.86 22.96
C LYS A 208 -4.63 -19.79 21.95
N VAL A 209 -4.19 -18.55 22.16
CA VAL A 209 -4.57 -17.41 21.33
C VAL A 209 -3.93 -17.51 19.94
N ASP A 210 -4.74 -17.29 18.90
CA ASP A 210 -4.32 -17.39 17.51
C ASP A 210 -3.65 -16.09 17.02
N VAL A 211 -2.47 -15.78 17.56
CA VAL A 211 -1.68 -14.57 17.21
C VAL A 211 -0.19 -14.89 17.20
N GLU A 212 0.49 -14.52 16.12
CA GLU A 212 1.93 -14.67 15.95
C GLU A 212 2.60 -13.30 15.84
N ILE A 213 3.75 -13.16 16.50
CA ILE A 213 4.60 -11.97 16.41
C ILE A 213 6.00 -12.42 16.01
N LEU A 214 6.41 -12.06 14.78
CA LEU A 214 7.76 -12.27 14.28
C LEU A 214 8.59 -11.01 14.53
N PHE A 215 9.28 -10.96 15.67
CA PHE A 215 10.07 -9.79 16.10
C PHE A 215 11.22 -9.46 15.13
N SER A 216 11.96 -10.46 14.64
CA SER A 216 13.08 -10.29 13.71
C SER A 216 12.63 -9.69 12.37
N GLY A 217 11.46 -10.10 11.90
CA GLY A 217 10.84 -9.63 10.66
C GLY A 217 9.93 -8.40 10.83
N LYS A 218 9.69 -7.94 12.07
CA LYS A 218 8.74 -6.88 12.41
C LYS A 218 7.35 -7.09 11.80
N LYS A 219 6.82 -8.31 11.95
CA LYS A 219 5.52 -8.74 11.41
C LYS A 219 4.61 -9.27 12.51
N ALA A 220 3.31 -9.08 12.33
CA ALA A 220 2.27 -9.66 13.17
C ALA A 220 1.24 -10.41 12.30
N GLU A 221 0.89 -11.63 12.67
CA GLU A 221 -0.24 -12.36 12.10
C GLU A 221 -1.35 -12.46 13.15
N PRO A 222 -2.54 -11.92 12.89
CA PRO A 222 -3.70 -12.05 13.75
C PRO A 222 -4.52 -13.31 13.41
N GLN A 223 -5.51 -13.61 14.25
CA GLN A 223 -6.49 -14.65 13.98
C GLN A 223 -7.32 -14.35 12.72
N LYS A 224 -7.73 -15.40 12.01
CA LYS A 224 -8.36 -15.28 10.68
C LYS A 224 -9.70 -14.53 10.67
N ASN A 225 -10.45 -14.57 11.78
CA ASN A 225 -11.78 -13.97 11.92
C ASN A 225 -11.77 -12.45 12.19
N ILE A 226 -10.60 -11.81 12.17
CA ILE A 226 -10.48 -10.35 12.24
C ILE A 226 -9.67 -9.77 11.05
N TYR A 227 -9.32 -10.60 10.07
CA TYR A 227 -8.64 -10.18 8.85
C TYR A 227 -9.40 -9.08 8.12
N GLY A 228 -10.72 -9.24 8.02
CA GLY A 228 -11.60 -8.30 7.35
C GLY A 228 -11.67 -6.97 8.10
N ASP A 229 -11.82 -7.02 9.42
CA ASP A 229 -11.87 -5.84 10.29
C ASP A 229 -10.60 -4.99 10.15
N ILE A 230 -9.44 -5.65 10.10
CA ILE A 230 -8.15 -4.99 9.86
C ILE A 230 -8.12 -4.38 8.46
N ALA A 231 -8.48 -5.15 7.44
CA ALA A 231 -8.47 -4.69 6.06
C ALA A 231 -9.34 -3.45 5.84
N ARG A 232 -10.58 -3.47 6.32
CA ARG A 232 -11.53 -2.38 6.19
C ARG A 232 -11.11 -1.15 6.98
N THR A 233 -10.50 -1.32 8.16
CA THR A 233 -9.91 -0.22 8.91
C THR A 233 -8.73 0.42 8.16
N TYR A 234 -7.85 -0.37 7.54
CA TYR A 234 -6.76 0.15 6.71
C TYR A 234 -7.29 0.92 5.50
N PHE A 235 -8.26 0.38 4.76
CA PHE A 235 -8.82 1.07 3.60
C PHE A 235 -9.54 2.37 3.98
N TYR A 236 -10.27 2.36 5.09
CA TYR A 236 -10.87 3.56 5.66
C TYR A 236 -9.83 4.65 5.96
N MET A 237 -8.78 4.30 6.73
CA MET A 237 -7.73 5.25 7.09
C MET A 237 -6.95 5.75 5.86
N ARG A 238 -6.73 4.89 4.86
CA ARG A 238 -6.15 5.25 3.55
C ARG A 238 -6.96 6.33 2.86
N ASP A 239 -8.25 6.12 2.68
CA ASP A 239 -9.09 7.00 1.86
C ASP A 239 -9.46 8.29 2.60
N ARG A 240 -9.74 8.19 3.90
CA ARG A 240 -10.12 9.34 4.74
C ARG A 240 -8.98 10.33 4.93
N TYR A 241 -7.77 9.81 5.18
CA TYR A 241 -6.63 10.65 5.57
C TYR A 241 -5.54 10.76 4.49
N GLY A 242 -5.70 10.04 3.38
CA GLY A 242 -4.72 9.98 2.29
C GLY A 242 -3.46 9.20 2.66
N LEU A 243 -3.56 8.25 3.59
CA LEU A 243 -2.43 7.40 3.96
C LEU A 243 -2.03 6.51 2.79
N ARG A 244 -0.76 6.15 2.69
CA ARG A 244 -0.29 5.20 1.67
C ARG A 244 -0.27 3.80 2.26
N ILE A 245 -0.78 2.84 1.50
CA ILE A 245 -0.62 1.40 1.76
C ILE A 245 0.30 0.86 0.68
N SER A 246 1.33 0.10 1.08
CA SER A 246 2.19 -0.58 0.11
C SER A 246 1.37 -1.57 -0.70
N LYS A 247 1.77 -1.86 -1.92
CA LYS A 247 0.94 -2.69 -2.80
C LYS A 247 0.88 -4.15 -2.40
N THR A 248 1.96 -4.63 -1.79
CA THR A 248 2.00 -5.96 -1.18
C THR A 248 0.99 -6.05 -0.04
N GLN A 249 0.99 -5.06 0.85
CA GLN A 249 0.03 -4.99 1.95
C GLN A 249 -1.40 -4.79 1.45
N GLU A 250 -1.61 -3.95 0.44
CA GLU A 250 -2.92 -3.74 -0.18
C GLU A 250 -3.50 -5.03 -0.77
N LYS A 251 -2.71 -5.83 -1.49
CA LYS A 251 -3.14 -7.14 -2.01
C LYS A 251 -3.57 -8.09 -0.89
N MET A 252 -2.79 -8.14 0.18
CA MET A 252 -3.12 -8.97 1.35
C MET A 252 -4.41 -8.48 2.01
N LEU A 253 -4.57 -7.16 2.23
CA LEU A 253 -5.77 -6.58 2.82
C LEU A 253 -7.00 -6.80 1.92
N ILE A 254 -6.86 -6.77 0.59
CA ILE A 254 -7.95 -7.13 -0.34
C ILE A 254 -8.36 -8.59 -0.13
N ALA A 255 -7.38 -9.50 -0.07
CA ALA A 255 -7.65 -10.92 0.20
C ALA A 255 -8.36 -11.09 1.55
N TRP A 256 -7.87 -10.44 2.60
CA TRP A 256 -8.43 -10.45 3.94
C TRP A 256 -9.87 -9.91 3.99
N ASN A 257 -10.14 -8.77 3.36
CA ASN A 257 -11.51 -8.23 3.23
C ASN A 257 -12.48 -9.21 2.56
N ASN A 258 -12.00 -9.98 1.59
CA ASN A 258 -12.82 -10.92 0.83
C ASN A 258 -13.01 -12.27 1.53
N LEU A 259 -12.01 -12.70 2.32
CA LEU A 259 -12.03 -13.95 3.09
C LEU A 259 -12.86 -13.82 4.37
N ASP A 260 -12.89 -12.63 4.96
CA ASP A 260 -13.59 -12.35 6.22
C ASP A 260 -14.63 -11.23 6.03
N PRO A 261 -15.88 -11.59 5.64
CA PRO A 261 -16.96 -10.63 5.45
C PRO A 261 -17.37 -9.90 6.73
N VAL A 262 -17.98 -8.73 6.55
CA VAL A 262 -18.41 -7.89 7.68
C VAL A 262 -19.34 -8.63 8.64
N SER A 263 -18.95 -8.65 9.90
CA SER A 263 -19.72 -9.29 10.98
C SER A 263 -20.88 -8.42 11.49
N ARG A 264 -21.83 -9.03 12.21
CA ARG A 264 -22.92 -8.26 12.86
C ARG A 264 -22.37 -7.24 13.87
N TRP A 265 -21.35 -7.64 14.62
CA TRP A 265 -20.71 -6.77 15.59
C TRP A 265 -20.04 -5.58 14.90
N GLU A 266 -19.29 -5.83 13.83
CA GLU A 266 -18.59 -4.76 13.10
C GLU A 266 -19.57 -3.72 12.52
N LYS A 267 -20.72 -4.15 11.96
CA LYS A 267 -21.80 -3.23 11.54
C LYS A 267 -22.31 -2.38 12.70
N LYS A 268 -22.59 -3.01 13.85
CA LYS A 268 -23.08 -2.32 15.05
C LYS A 268 -22.05 -1.31 15.56
N ARG A 269 -20.79 -1.73 15.67
CA ARG A 269 -19.65 -0.87 16.05
C ARG A 269 -19.55 0.33 15.12
N ASN A 270 -19.55 0.10 13.81
CA ASN A 270 -19.45 1.16 12.80
C ASN A 270 -20.60 2.18 12.92
N LYS A 271 -21.84 1.71 13.10
CA LYS A 271 -23.01 2.59 13.31
C LYS A 271 -22.87 3.43 14.57
N LEU A 272 -22.53 2.82 15.72
CA LEU A 272 -22.36 3.54 16.98
C LEU A 272 -21.23 4.59 16.89
N ILE A 273 -20.14 4.25 16.20
CA ILE A 273 -19.03 5.20 15.98
C ILE A 273 -19.49 6.34 15.07
N ALA A 274 -20.22 6.05 13.98
CA ALA A 274 -20.73 7.08 13.08
C ALA A 274 -21.67 8.07 13.79
N GLU A 275 -22.53 7.59 14.69
CA GLU A 275 -23.41 8.43 15.52
C GLU A 275 -22.64 9.33 16.50
N LEU A 276 -21.50 8.87 17.02
CA LEU A 276 -20.70 9.59 18.03
C LEU A 276 -19.62 10.50 17.43
N GLN A 277 -18.96 10.06 16.36
CA GLN A 277 -17.86 10.75 15.69
C GLN A 277 -18.35 11.62 14.52
N GLY A 278 -19.46 11.24 13.88
CA GLY A 278 -20.03 11.90 12.70
C GLY A 278 -19.65 11.26 11.36
N ASP A 279 -18.78 10.25 11.35
CA ASP A 279 -18.23 9.67 10.13
C ASP A 279 -18.45 8.16 10.04
N ASP A 280 -18.86 7.71 8.86
CA ASP A 280 -19.11 6.30 8.55
C ASP A 280 -17.89 5.62 7.90
N ASN A 281 -17.59 4.39 8.29
CA ASN A 281 -16.67 3.55 7.53
C ASN A 281 -17.44 2.81 6.42
N LYS A 282 -17.38 3.38 5.21
CA LYS A 282 -18.04 2.84 4.02
C LYS A 282 -17.60 1.42 3.65
N TYR A 283 -16.40 1.00 4.03
CA TYR A 283 -15.96 -0.37 3.82
C TYR A 283 -16.74 -1.38 4.67
N VAL A 284 -17.41 -0.93 5.74
CA VAL A 284 -18.28 -1.72 6.60
C VAL A 284 -19.75 -1.59 6.19
N SER A 285 -20.25 -0.35 6.03
CA SER A 285 -21.66 -0.09 5.71
C SER A 285 -22.04 -0.49 4.28
N GLU A 286 -21.14 -0.27 3.32
CA GLU A 286 -21.30 -0.60 1.89
C GLU A 286 -20.39 -1.78 1.51
N TYR A 287 -20.30 -2.80 2.37
CA TYR A 287 -19.40 -3.93 2.18
C TYR A 287 -19.56 -4.59 0.81
N LYS A 288 -18.42 -4.74 0.13
CA LYS A 288 -18.28 -5.48 -1.11
C LYS A 288 -16.95 -6.22 -1.12
N LYS A 289 -16.94 -7.36 -1.81
CA LYS A 289 -15.67 -7.97 -2.20
C LYS A 289 -14.95 -7.01 -3.15
N ILE A 290 -13.67 -6.79 -2.89
CA ILE A 290 -12.82 -5.96 -3.72
C ILE A 290 -12.14 -6.89 -4.71
N GLU A 291 -12.28 -6.63 -6.00
CA GLU A 291 -11.53 -7.41 -6.99
C GLU A 291 -10.04 -7.24 -6.72
N GLN A 292 -9.33 -8.36 -6.54
CA GLN A 292 -7.89 -8.35 -6.55
C GLN A 292 -7.46 -7.76 -7.89
N LEU A 293 -6.70 -6.67 -7.85
CA LEU A 293 -6.05 -6.11 -9.04
C LEU A 293 -5.18 -7.22 -9.67
N GLY A 294 -5.76 -7.90 -10.67
CA GLY A 294 -5.18 -9.05 -11.38
C GLY A 294 -5.47 -10.39 -10.69
N LYS A 295 -6.16 -11.29 -11.41
CA LYS A 295 -6.17 -12.74 -11.14
C LYS A 295 -4.74 -13.20 -10.85
N MET A 296 -4.51 -13.92 -9.76
CA MET A 296 -3.27 -14.70 -9.63
C MET A 296 -3.25 -15.78 -10.71
N THR A 297 -2.53 -15.53 -11.79
CA THR A 297 -2.09 -16.61 -12.68
C THR A 297 -0.98 -17.36 -11.94
N LYS A 298 -1.27 -18.54 -11.40
CA LYS A 298 -0.23 -19.58 -11.35
C LYS A 298 0.24 -19.73 -12.79
N ASP A 299 1.53 -19.55 -13.06
CA ASP A 299 2.08 -19.78 -14.39
C ASP A 299 1.76 -21.23 -14.79
N ILE A 300 0.85 -21.40 -15.75
CA ILE A 300 0.54 -22.72 -16.32
C ILE A 300 1.77 -23.14 -17.11
N THR A 301 2.54 -24.09 -16.58
CA THR A 301 3.69 -24.65 -17.29
C THR A 301 3.22 -25.41 -18.53
N THR A 302 3.89 -25.14 -19.65
CA THR A 302 3.73 -25.84 -20.92
C THR A 302 4.98 -26.66 -21.24
N ASP A 303 5.92 -26.76 -20.30
CA ASP A 303 7.12 -27.57 -20.47
C ASP A 303 6.74 -29.05 -20.45
N PHE A 304 7.27 -29.80 -21.40
CA PHE A 304 6.84 -31.18 -21.61
C PHE A 304 7.27 -32.09 -20.47
N ASP A 305 8.49 -31.89 -19.94
CA ASP A 305 9.06 -32.75 -18.91
C ASP A 305 8.40 -32.47 -17.56
N GLU A 306 8.15 -31.20 -17.24
CA GLU A 306 7.40 -30.83 -16.03
C GLU A 306 5.96 -31.39 -16.05
N VAL A 307 5.26 -31.28 -17.18
CA VAL A 307 3.90 -31.84 -17.33
C VAL A 307 3.92 -33.37 -17.26
N LYS A 308 4.98 -34.01 -17.78
CA LYS A 308 5.14 -35.46 -17.71
C LYS A 308 5.39 -35.93 -16.28
N GLU A 309 6.22 -35.23 -15.51
CA GLU A 309 6.44 -35.52 -14.09
C GLU A 309 5.16 -35.34 -13.26
N GLU A 310 4.44 -34.25 -13.49
CA GLU A 310 3.13 -33.97 -12.86
C GLU A 310 2.15 -35.12 -13.09
N LEU A 311 1.95 -35.51 -14.35
CA LEU A 311 1.02 -36.59 -14.71
C LEU A 311 1.51 -37.97 -14.28
N SER A 312 2.83 -38.21 -14.31
CA SER A 312 3.40 -39.46 -13.83
C SER A 312 3.17 -39.64 -12.33
N SER A 313 3.25 -38.55 -11.56
CA SER A 313 2.98 -38.56 -10.12
C SER A 313 1.49 -38.68 -9.82
N GLU A 314 0.64 -37.96 -10.56
CA GLU A 314 -0.80 -37.92 -10.32
C GLU A 314 -1.50 -39.24 -10.70
N TYR A 315 -1.07 -39.86 -11.80
CA TYR A 315 -1.69 -41.08 -12.34
C TYR A 315 -0.86 -42.35 -12.06
N ALA A 316 0.09 -42.30 -11.12
CA ALA A 316 1.00 -43.42 -10.81
C ALA A 316 0.25 -44.76 -10.61
N ASP A 317 -0.82 -44.75 -9.82
CA ASP A 317 -1.63 -45.94 -9.51
C ASP A 317 -2.38 -46.50 -10.72
N ILE A 318 -2.75 -45.65 -11.67
CA ILE A 318 -3.46 -46.03 -12.89
C ILE A 318 -2.47 -46.56 -13.92
N LEU A 319 -1.33 -45.89 -14.07
CA LEU A 319 -0.25 -46.29 -14.98
C LEU A 319 0.35 -47.64 -14.59
N ALA A 320 0.43 -47.94 -13.28
CA ALA A 320 0.89 -49.22 -12.76
C ALA A 320 -0.02 -50.42 -13.14
N LYS A 321 -1.25 -50.19 -13.61
CA LYS A 321 -2.16 -51.25 -14.07
C LYS A 321 -1.90 -51.69 -15.52
N PHE A 322 -1.05 -50.97 -16.25
CA PHE A 322 -0.65 -51.31 -17.61
C PHE A 322 0.75 -51.94 -17.63
N SER A 323 1.09 -52.66 -18.70
CA SER A 323 2.48 -53.09 -18.90
C SER A 323 3.39 -51.86 -19.05
N PRO A 324 4.69 -51.94 -18.72
CA PRO A 324 5.59 -50.77 -18.77
C PRO A 324 5.59 -50.04 -20.11
N VAL A 325 5.50 -50.80 -21.22
CA VAL A 325 5.43 -50.25 -22.58
C VAL A 325 4.11 -49.50 -22.80
N VAL A 326 2.98 -50.09 -22.40
CA VAL A 326 1.65 -49.49 -22.59
C VAL A 326 1.46 -48.28 -21.67
N GLY A 327 1.89 -48.36 -20.41
CA GLY A 327 1.85 -47.24 -19.46
C GLY A 327 2.70 -46.05 -19.93
N GLY A 328 3.88 -46.32 -20.51
CA GLY A 328 4.73 -45.29 -21.12
C GLY A 328 4.05 -44.58 -22.31
N ILE A 329 3.35 -45.32 -23.16
CA ILE A 329 2.59 -44.77 -24.30
C ILE A 329 1.39 -43.93 -23.81
N VAL A 330 0.65 -44.42 -22.82
CA VAL A 330 -0.50 -43.69 -22.24
C VAL A 330 -0.06 -42.38 -21.58
N LEU A 331 1.00 -42.41 -20.77
CA LEU A 331 1.57 -41.21 -20.18
C LEU A 331 2.01 -40.20 -21.24
N LEU A 332 2.69 -40.65 -22.30
CA LEU A 332 3.11 -39.79 -23.41
C LEU A 332 1.92 -39.09 -24.08
N ILE A 333 0.84 -39.82 -24.36
CA ILE A 333 -0.37 -39.27 -24.96
C ILE A 333 -1.04 -38.25 -24.03
N MET A 334 -1.14 -38.55 -22.72
CA MET A 334 -1.69 -37.62 -21.73
C MET A 334 -0.85 -36.35 -21.62
N THR A 335 0.48 -36.45 -21.62
CA THR A 335 1.38 -35.30 -21.61
C THR A 335 1.20 -34.45 -22.85
N LEU A 336 1.20 -35.05 -24.05
CA LEU A 336 1.01 -34.34 -25.31
C LEU A 336 -0.35 -33.62 -25.37
N PHE A 337 -1.42 -34.30 -24.96
CA PHE A 337 -2.76 -33.73 -24.91
C PHE A 337 -2.85 -32.57 -23.91
N THR A 338 -2.24 -32.73 -22.73
CA THR A 338 -2.26 -31.70 -21.68
C THR A 338 -1.43 -30.48 -22.08
N VAL A 339 -0.24 -30.68 -22.66
CA VAL A 339 0.58 -29.59 -23.24
C VAL A 339 -0.18 -28.87 -24.34
N TYR A 340 -0.81 -29.60 -25.26
CA TYR A 340 -1.62 -29.02 -26.34
C TYR A 340 -2.78 -28.18 -25.79
N LYS A 341 -3.54 -28.72 -24.82
CA LYS A 341 -4.66 -28.02 -24.19
C LYS A 341 -4.21 -26.78 -23.41
N ARG A 342 -3.12 -26.87 -22.63
CA ARG A 342 -2.54 -25.74 -21.89
C ARG A 342 -2.01 -24.66 -22.84
N LYS A 343 -1.38 -25.04 -23.97
CA LYS A 343 -0.93 -24.12 -25.01
C LYS A 343 -2.10 -23.40 -25.67
N ARG A 344 -3.16 -24.13 -26.02
CA ARG A 344 -4.39 -23.56 -26.57
C ARG A 344 -5.08 -22.59 -25.59
N GLN A 345 -5.20 -22.94 -24.31
CA GLN A 345 -5.71 -22.02 -23.28
C GLN A 345 -4.82 -20.78 -23.13
N LYS A 346 -3.51 -20.92 -23.22
CA LYS A 346 -2.56 -19.78 -23.19
C LYS A 346 -2.72 -18.87 -24.41
N ASP A 347 -3.07 -19.43 -25.56
CA ASP A 347 -3.30 -18.67 -26.78
C ASP A 347 -4.71 -18.04 -26.81
N GLU A 348 -5.74 -18.72 -26.30
CA GLU A 348 -7.10 -18.17 -26.07
C GLU A 348 -7.05 -17.03 -25.03
N VAL A 349 -6.31 -17.18 -23.93
CA VAL A 349 -6.10 -16.10 -22.94
C VAL A 349 -5.31 -14.93 -23.53
N LYS A 350 -4.39 -15.18 -24.49
CA LYS A 350 -3.70 -14.09 -25.22
C LYS A 350 -4.63 -13.40 -26.22
N GLU A 351 -5.54 -14.13 -26.87
CA GLU A 351 -6.54 -13.55 -27.77
C GLU A 351 -7.61 -12.78 -27.01
N GLU A 352 -8.10 -13.29 -25.88
CA GLU A 352 -8.99 -12.57 -24.95
C GLU A 352 -8.28 -11.36 -24.34
N ALA A 353 -7.01 -11.47 -23.95
CA ALA A 353 -6.22 -10.32 -23.50
C ALA A 353 -5.99 -9.30 -24.62
N LYS A 354 -5.81 -9.72 -25.88
CA LYS A 354 -5.75 -8.80 -27.04
C LYS A 354 -7.10 -8.12 -27.30
N ALA A 355 -8.21 -8.86 -27.19
CA ALA A 355 -9.56 -8.32 -27.37
C ALA A 355 -9.95 -7.35 -26.23
N GLU A 356 -9.51 -7.63 -25.00
CA GLU A 356 -9.74 -6.77 -23.82
C GLU A 356 -8.81 -5.53 -23.82
N VAL A 357 -7.57 -5.65 -24.33
CA VAL A 357 -6.65 -4.53 -24.57
C VAL A 357 -7.15 -3.58 -25.67
N THR A 358 -7.85 -4.08 -26.68
CA THR A 358 -8.46 -3.24 -27.74
C THR A 358 -9.64 -2.41 -27.20
N LYS A 359 -10.15 -2.72 -26.00
CA LYS A 359 -11.18 -1.94 -25.28
C LYS A 359 -10.59 -0.86 -24.35
N SER A 360 -9.27 -0.78 -24.24
CA SER A 360 -8.54 0.28 -23.51
C SER A 360 -8.38 1.53 -24.39
N LYS A 361 -8.67 2.70 -23.83
CA LYS A 361 -8.48 4.02 -24.45
C LYS A 361 -7.03 4.17 -24.95
N SER A 362 -6.82 4.33 -26.26
CA SER A 362 -5.51 4.63 -26.86
C SER A 362 -5.22 6.15 -26.85
N PHE A 363 -3.94 6.50 -26.91
CA PHE A 363 -3.48 7.88 -26.89
C PHE A 363 -2.53 8.17 -28.05
N MET A 364 -2.47 9.42 -28.47
CA MET A 364 -1.51 9.95 -29.42
C MET A 364 -0.77 11.13 -28.80
N PHE A 365 0.54 11.19 -29.00
CA PHE A 365 1.40 12.28 -28.51
C PHE A 365 1.74 13.22 -29.67
N VAL A 366 1.03 14.34 -29.77
CA VAL A 366 1.23 15.35 -30.82
C VAL A 366 2.20 16.42 -30.31
N SER A 367 3.22 16.74 -31.09
CA SER A 367 4.24 17.72 -30.75
C SER A 367 3.68 19.14 -30.77
N LYS A 368 4.12 20.00 -29.87
CA LYS A 368 3.78 21.43 -29.93
C LYS A 368 4.41 22.15 -31.12
N LEU A 369 5.47 21.60 -31.72
CA LEU A 369 6.13 22.21 -32.89
C LEU A 369 5.27 22.20 -34.18
N GLY A 370 4.15 21.47 -34.20
CA GLY A 370 3.28 21.36 -35.36
C GLY A 370 2.52 20.04 -35.37
N ASP A 371 1.83 19.75 -36.48
CA ASP A 371 0.95 18.58 -36.62
C ASP A 371 1.71 17.26 -36.88
N VAL A 372 2.65 16.94 -35.98
CA VAL A 372 3.49 15.73 -36.01
C VAL A 372 3.36 14.99 -34.69
N ALA A 373 3.25 13.67 -34.74
CA ALA A 373 3.07 12.81 -33.57
C ALA A 373 4.23 11.82 -33.40
N ILE A 374 4.41 11.33 -32.17
CA ILE A 374 5.37 10.26 -31.87
C ILE A 374 4.99 9.00 -32.64
N SER A 375 5.95 8.46 -33.40
CA SER A 375 5.88 7.24 -34.20
C SER A 375 7.16 6.40 -33.98
N HIS A 376 7.34 5.34 -34.76
CA HIS A 376 8.59 4.58 -34.78
C HIS A 376 8.87 3.96 -36.15
N ASN A 377 10.16 3.86 -36.50
CA ASN A 377 10.59 3.21 -37.73
C ASN A 377 10.76 1.69 -37.56
N ASP A 378 11.11 1.00 -38.64
CA ASP A 378 11.31 -0.47 -38.66
C ASP A 378 12.56 -0.93 -37.90
N LYS A 379 13.42 0.00 -37.48
CA LYS A 379 14.61 -0.26 -36.65
C LYS A 379 14.33 0.00 -35.16
N ASP A 380 13.06 0.11 -34.79
CA ASP A 380 12.60 0.43 -33.43
C ASP A 380 13.12 1.79 -32.91
N GLU A 381 13.55 2.71 -33.78
CA GLU A 381 13.90 4.06 -33.35
C GLU A 381 12.61 4.89 -33.23
N VAL A 382 12.45 5.61 -32.12
CA VAL A 382 11.28 6.46 -31.92
C VAL A 382 11.50 7.78 -32.66
N THR A 383 10.56 8.11 -33.52
CA THR A 383 10.59 9.24 -34.43
C THR A 383 9.34 10.10 -34.27
N ILE A 384 9.27 11.20 -35.00
CA ILE A 384 8.03 11.92 -35.27
C ILE A 384 7.65 11.80 -36.74
N GLU A 385 6.35 11.77 -37.01
CA GLU A 385 5.75 11.75 -38.34
C GLU A 385 4.48 12.61 -38.33
N LYS A 386 4.00 13.07 -39.49
CA LYS A 386 2.70 13.76 -39.60
C LYS A 386 1.60 12.98 -38.85
N SER A 387 0.78 13.68 -38.07
CA SER A 387 -0.24 13.05 -37.25
C SER A 387 -1.30 12.34 -38.10
N ASP A 388 -1.62 11.10 -37.75
CA ASP A 388 -2.64 10.27 -38.40
C ASP A 388 -3.23 9.30 -37.37
N GLU A 389 -4.48 9.55 -36.95
CA GLU A 389 -5.21 8.75 -35.96
C GLU A 389 -5.44 7.30 -36.38
N LYS A 390 -5.30 7.00 -37.68
CA LYS A 390 -5.41 5.63 -38.20
C LYS A 390 -4.07 4.89 -38.18
N ASN A 391 -2.95 5.60 -38.02
CA ASN A 391 -1.63 5.00 -38.01
C ASN A 391 -1.33 4.37 -36.64
N THR A 392 -1.39 3.04 -36.58
CA THR A 392 -1.16 2.27 -35.34
C THR A 392 0.25 2.43 -34.75
N ARG A 393 1.23 2.93 -35.51
CA ARG A 393 2.56 3.30 -35.00
C ARG A 393 2.54 4.58 -34.15
N GLN A 394 1.49 5.38 -34.29
CA GLN A 394 1.26 6.62 -33.53
C GLN A 394 0.27 6.44 -32.38
N LEU A 395 -0.26 5.22 -32.19
CA LEU A 395 -1.18 4.89 -31.11
C LEU A 395 -0.45 4.22 -29.96
N TRP A 396 -0.69 4.73 -28.76
CA TRP A 396 0.03 4.39 -27.55
C TRP A 396 -0.93 4.05 -26.41
N ILE A 397 -0.56 3.05 -25.62
CA ILE A 397 -1.27 2.64 -24.41
C ILE A 397 -0.41 3.05 -23.22
N LEU A 398 -1.04 3.73 -22.27
CA LEU A 398 -0.40 4.14 -21.03
C LEU A 398 -0.64 3.11 -19.93
N THR A 399 0.33 2.22 -19.76
CA THR A 399 0.29 1.19 -18.72
C THR A 399 1.06 1.67 -17.50
N LYS A 400 0.44 1.77 -16.34
CA LYS A 400 1.13 2.22 -15.11
C LYS A 400 2.37 1.35 -14.83
N ALA A 401 3.53 1.98 -14.74
CA ALA A 401 4.79 1.28 -14.54
C ALA A 401 5.03 0.91 -13.09
N ASN A 402 4.53 1.76 -12.19
CA ASN A 402 4.47 1.47 -10.79
C ASN A 402 3.06 1.75 -10.26
N GLN A 403 2.67 1.03 -9.23
CA GLN A 403 1.37 1.23 -8.59
C GLN A 403 1.31 2.52 -7.74
N LYS A 404 2.34 3.40 -7.74
CA LYS A 404 2.27 4.77 -7.18
C LYS A 404 1.61 5.77 -8.16
N LYS A 405 1.12 5.33 -9.33
CA LYS A 405 0.38 6.11 -10.37
C LYS A 405 1.16 7.27 -11.02
N GLU A 406 2.44 7.48 -10.70
CA GLU A 406 3.20 8.63 -11.23
C GLU A 406 3.93 8.33 -12.54
N TYR A 407 4.31 7.07 -12.79
CA TYR A 407 5.03 6.68 -13.99
C TYR A 407 4.28 5.62 -14.79
N PHE A 408 4.50 5.64 -16.09
CA PHE A 408 3.83 4.87 -17.11
C PHE A 408 4.86 4.25 -18.04
N PHE A 409 4.60 3.02 -18.46
CA PHE A 409 5.12 2.50 -19.72
C PHE A 409 4.27 3.11 -20.83
N ILE A 410 4.94 3.67 -21.83
CA ILE A 410 4.30 4.16 -23.05
C ILE A 410 4.46 3.05 -24.08
N GLU A 411 3.41 2.23 -24.25
CA GLU A 411 3.42 1.01 -25.05
C GLU A 411 2.79 1.26 -26.41
N ASN A 412 3.49 0.96 -27.50
CA ASN A 412 2.95 1.12 -28.84
C ASN A 412 1.92 0.02 -29.16
N VAL A 413 0.78 0.38 -29.75
CA VAL A 413 -0.30 -0.55 -30.09
C VAL A 413 0.12 -1.58 -31.16
N ALA A 414 0.88 -1.17 -32.18
CA ALA A 414 1.26 -2.06 -33.28
C ALA A 414 2.33 -3.10 -32.88
N SER A 415 3.34 -2.67 -32.12
CA SER A 415 4.51 -3.49 -31.77
C SER A 415 4.44 -4.16 -30.40
N GLY A 416 3.61 -3.66 -29.48
CA GLY A 416 3.56 -4.10 -28.07
C GLY A 416 4.84 -3.81 -27.28
N LYS A 417 5.74 -2.98 -27.85
CA LYS A 417 6.99 -2.55 -27.21
C LYS A 417 6.78 -1.22 -26.51
N VAL A 418 7.62 -0.92 -25.52
CA VAL A 418 7.58 0.32 -24.74
C VAL A 418 8.69 1.26 -25.15
N ILE A 419 8.44 2.57 -25.03
CA ILE A 419 9.47 3.61 -25.17
C ILE A 419 10.54 3.42 -24.07
N GLU A 420 11.81 3.40 -24.49
CA GLU A 420 12.98 3.16 -23.65
C GLU A 420 14.10 4.16 -23.98
N ILE A 421 14.85 4.61 -22.97
CA ILE A 421 16.16 5.23 -23.17
C ILE A 421 17.18 4.12 -23.42
N LYS A 422 17.75 4.10 -24.62
CA LYS A 422 18.68 3.07 -25.06
C LYS A 422 19.86 2.96 -24.09
N ASP A 423 20.20 1.72 -23.74
CA ASP A 423 21.33 1.36 -22.88
C ASP A 423 21.29 2.01 -21.48
N ALA A 424 20.13 2.54 -21.06
CA ALA A 424 19.99 3.36 -19.86
C ALA A 424 21.00 4.52 -19.82
N ASP A 425 21.27 5.14 -20.97
CA ASP A 425 22.16 6.30 -21.06
C ASP A 425 21.52 7.53 -20.42
N SER A 426 22.14 8.08 -19.37
CA SER A 426 21.65 9.26 -18.65
C SER A 426 22.10 10.59 -19.25
N ASN A 427 22.90 10.58 -20.32
CA ASN A 427 23.41 11.79 -20.94
C ASN A 427 22.38 12.48 -21.83
N ASP A 428 22.56 13.80 -22.00
CA ASP A 428 21.79 14.56 -22.98
C ASP A 428 22.05 14.06 -24.40
N GLY A 429 20.97 13.90 -25.16
CA GLY A 429 21.02 13.34 -26.50
C GLY A 429 20.94 11.82 -26.56
N ALA A 430 20.76 11.14 -25.42
CA ALA A 430 20.54 9.70 -25.37
C ALA A 430 19.38 9.27 -26.29
N LYS A 431 19.58 8.17 -27.01
CA LYS A 431 18.63 7.70 -28.04
C LYS A 431 17.36 7.14 -27.40
N ILE A 432 16.21 7.47 -27.97
CA ILE A 432 14.92 6.89 -27.60
C ILE A 432 14.56 5.78 -28.60
N ILE A 433 14.28 4.58 -28.08
CA ILE A 433 13.97 3.38 -28.88
C ILE A 433 12.72 2.67 -28.34
N LEU A 434 12.18 1.74 -29.11
CA LEU A 434 11.21 0.76 -28.64
C LEU A 434 11.90 -0.52 -28.21
N ASN A 435 11.49 -1.06 -27.06
CA ASN A 435 12.01 -2.34 -26.57
C ASN A 435 10.94 -3.15 -25.85
N LYS A 436 11.20 -4.44 -25.65
CA LYS A 436 10.33 -5.30 -24.84
C LYS A 436 10.30 -4.77 -23.40
N LYS A 437 9.10 -4.65 -22.85
CA LYS A 437 8.88 -4.26 -21.46
C LYS A 437 9.61 -5.20 -20.49
N LYS A 438 10.54 -4.65 -19.70
CA LYS A 438 11.35 -5.38 -18.72
C LYS A 438 10.56 -5.55 -17.42
N LYS A 439 10.68 -6.73 -16.80
CA LYS A 439 10.02 -7.06 -15.51
C LYS A 439 10.73 -6.44 -14.30
N SER A 440 12.02 -6.13 -14.43
CA SER A 440 12.88 -5.57 -13.38
C SER A 440 13.97 -4.69 -14.00
N LYS A 441 14.63 -3.86 -13.19
CA LYS A 441 15.66 -2.88 -13.64
C LYS A 441 15.20 -2.06 -14.84
N ASN A 442 13.97 -1.55 -14.79
CA ASN A 442 13.23 -1.00 -15.93
C ASN A 442 12.99 0.52 -15.81
N ASP A 443 13.71 1.21 -14.91
CA ASP A 443 13.54 2.65 -14.69
C ASP A 443 13.72 3.49 -15.97
N HIS A 444 14.56 3.04 -16.89
CA HIS A 444 14.80 3.67 -18.21
C HIS A 444 13.66 3.43 -19.22
N GLN A 445 12.62 2.69 -18.84
CA GLN A 445 11.37 2.48 -19.58
C GLN A 445 10.15 3.16 -18.90
N GLU A 446 10.36 3.85 -17.77
CA GLU A 446 9.29 4.48 -17.00
C GLU A 446 9.22 5.99 -17.24
N TRP A 447 8.04 6.48 -17.59
CA TRP A 447 7.81 7.87 -17.99
C TRP A 447 6.72 8.55 -17.14
N LYS A 448 6.94 9.80 -16.72
CA LYS A 448 5.99 10.65 -15.98
C LYS A 448 5.57 11.82 -16.84
N PHE A 449 4.32 12.26 -16.69
CA PHE A 449 3.79 13.44 -17.37
C PHE A 449 3.75 14.62 -16.40
N GLU A 450 4.28 15.77 -16.82
CA GLU A 450 4.22 17.02 -16.06
C GLU A 450 3.63 18.12 -16.94
N SER A 451 2.68 18.89 -16.42
CA SER A 451 2.06 19.97 -17.19
C SER A 451 3.08 21.03 -17.63
N SER A 452 2.94 21.51 -18.87
CA SER A 452 3.60 22.72 -19.33
C SER A 452 2.96 23.97 -18.70
N LYS A 453 3.64 25.12 -18.83
CA LYS A 453 3.04 26.44 -18.58
C LYS A 453 1.83 26.69 -19.49
N GLU A 454 1.87 26.17 -20.71
CA GLU A 454 0.75 26.28 -21.65
C GLU A 454 -0.26 25.17 -21.39
N LYS A 455 -1.53 25.56 -21.24
CA LYS A 455 -2.61 24.64 -20.94
C LYS A 455 -2.82 23.68 -22.11
N GLY A 456 -2.83 22.38 -21.83
CA GLY A 456 -3.06 21.33 -22.83
C GLY A 456 -1.78 20.57 -23.23
N TYR A 457 -0.60 21.09 -22.89
CA TYR A 457 0.68 20.44 -23.18
C TYR A 457 1.33 19.86 -21.93
N VAL A 458 2.13 18.81 -22.12
CA VAL A 458 2.91 18.15 -21.06
C VAL A 458 4.36 17.90 -21.50
N PHE A 459 5.25 17.82 -20.52
CA PHE A 459 6.57 17.22 -20.64
C PHE A 459 6.48 15.74 -20.30
N VAL A 460 7.19 14.89 -21.05
CA VAL A 460 7.29 13.45 -20.80
C VAL A 460 8.66 13.14 -20.18
N PHE A 461 8.71 13.01 -18.87
CA PHE A 461 9.92 12.82 -18.06
C PHE A 461 10.30 11.35 -17.90
N SER A 462 11.58 11.04 -18.04
CA SER A 462 12.13 9.72 -17.72
C SER A 462 12.41 9.61 -16.21
N LYS A 463 12.05 8.46 -15.63
CA LYS A 463 12.37 8.13 -14.23
C LYS A 463 13.87 7.97 -14.00
N TRP A 464 14.58 7.46 -15.00
CA TRP A 464 15.99 7.11 -14.92
C TRP A 464 16.90 8.32 -15.01
N SER A 465 16.77 9.09 -16.09
CA SER A 465 17.66 10.22 -16.39
C SER A 465 17.15 11.55 -15.86
N LEU A 466 15.87 11.63 -15.48
CA LEU A 466 15.15 12.88 -15.15
C LEU A 466 15.05 13.87 -16.33
N ASN A 467 15.49 13.46 -17.51
CA ASN A 467 15.36 14.19 -18.77
C ASN A 467 13.96 14.01 -19.37
N VAL A 468 13.63 14.84 -20.36
CA VAL A 468 12.35 14.81 -21.08
C VAL A 468 12.51 14.29 -22.51
N LEU A 469 11.41 13.82 -23.12
CA LEU A 469 11.36 13.55 -24.56
C LEU A 469 11.49 14.85 -25.36
N ASP A 470 12.49 14.90 -26.22
CA ASP A 470 12.88 16.07 -27.01
C ASP A 470 12.96 15.73 -28.50
N VAL A 471 12.25 16.50 -29.33
CA VAL A 471 12.38 16.44 -30.80
C VAL A 471 13.72 17.04 -31.18
N LYS A 472 14.61 16.20 -31.71
CA LYS A 472 16.00 16.57 -31.99
C LYS A 472 16.07 17.77 -32.94
N TYR A 473 16.83 18.78 -32.53
CA TYR A 473 17.03 20.05 -33.26
C TYR A 473 15.75 20.83 -33.62
N LYS A 474 14.62 20.57 -32.94
CA LYS A 474 13.31 21.16 -33.26
C LYS A 474 12.83 20.90 -34.70
N LYS A 475 13.37 19.87 -35.37
CA LYS A 475 13.04 19.56 -36.75
C LYS A 475 11.71 18.82 -36.81
N THR A 476 10.78 19.25 -37.67
CA THR A 476 9.43 18.68 -37.80
C THR A 476 9.28 17.77 -39.03
N THR A 477 10.37 17.42 -39.71
CA THR A 477 10.31 16.50 -40.85
C THR A 477 10.05 15.07 -40.40
N ASP A 478 9.24 14.33 -41.14
CA ASP A 478 8.98 12.91 -40.89
C ASP A 478 10.28 12.11 -40.71
N GLY A 479 10.27 11.20 -39.74
CA GLY A 479 11.42 10.40 -39.36
C GLY A 479 12.44 11.12 -38.48
N THR A 480 12.19 12.37 -38.07
CA THR A 480 13.07 13.05 -37.10
C THR A 480 13.07 12.26 -35.79
N LYS A 481 14.26 11.96 -35.27
CA LYS A 481 14.44 11.13 -34.06
C LYS A 481 14.13 11.92 -32.79
N LEU A 482 13.61 11.19 -31.81
CA LEU A 482 13.51 11.65 -30.43
C LEU A 482 14.80 11.37 -29.67
N GLN A 483 15.09 12.23 -28.70
CA GLN A 483 16.21 12.10 -27.78
C GLN A 483 15.76 12.38 -26.35
N SER A 484 16.46 11.82 -25.37
CA SER A 484 16.35 12.25 -23.97
C SER A 484 17.21 13.50 -23.78
N PHE A 485 16.63 14.57 -23.26
CA PHE A 485 17.36 15.83 -23.05
C PHE A 485 16.86 16.53 -21.79
N HIS A 486 17.73 17.24 -21.07
CA HIS A 486 17.31 18.00 -19.91
C HIS A 486 16.16 18.96 -20.24
N LYS A 487 15.26 19.18 -19.28
CA LYS A 487 14.15 20.13 -19.46
C LYS A 487 14.69 21.55 -19.59
N LYS A 488 14.40 22.18 -20.73
CA LYS A 488 14.80 23.58 -21.00
C LYS A 488 13.94 24.54 -20.18
N VAL A 489 14.51 25.71 -19.86
CA VAL A 489 13.78 26.79 -19.15
C VAL A 489 13.11 27.76 -20.14
N ARG A 490 13.61 27.83 -21.38
CA ARG A 490 13.09 28.69 -22.46
C ARG A 490 13.12 27.93 -23.79
N GLY A 491 12.20 28.29 -24.70
CA GLY A 491 12.08 27.66 -26.02
C GLY A 491 11.83 26.17 -25.93
N THR A 492 10.91 25.76 -25.06
CA THR A 492 10.59 24.38 -24.69
C THR A 492 9.71 23.66 -25.71
N GLU A 493 9.29 24.32 -26.78
CA GLU A 493 8.26 23.81 -27.70
C GLU A 493 8.57 22.41 -28.26
N ASN A 494 9.85 22.06 -28.39
CA ASN A 494 10.28 20.75 -28.89
C ASN A 494 10.31 19.64 -27.82
N GLN A 495 9.90 19.95 -26.59
CA GLN A 495 9.81 19.05 -25.43
C GLN A 495 8.38 18.94 -24.89
N GLU A 496 7.43 19.56 -25.58
CA GLU A 496 6.04 19.71 -25.16
C GLU A 496 5.11 18.93 -26.08
N TRP A 497 4.20 18.19 -25.47
CA TRP A 497 3.35 17.21 -26.13
C TRP A 497 1.89 17.40 -25.73
N GLU A 498 0.99 17.45 -26.71
CA GLU A 498 -0.44 17.28 -26.49
C GLU A 498 -0.74 15.78 -26.44
N VAL A 499 -1.41 15.33 -25.39
CA VAL A 499 -1.83 13.92 -25.25
C VAL A 499 -3.28 13.78 -25.67
N LYS A 500 -3.50 13.45 -26.95
CA LYS A 500 -4.83 13.23 -27.50
C LYS A 500 -5.30 11.84 -27.15
N LYS A 501 -6.56 11.74 -26.72
CA LYS A 501 -7.22 10.45 -26.51
C LYS A 501 -7.96 10.08 -27.79
N ILE A 502 -7.67 8.90 -28.33
CA ILE A 502 -8.26 8.36 -29.56
C ILE A 502 -9.42 7.43 -29.22
#